data_AF-A0A377NFX0-F1
#
_entry.id   AF-A0A377NFX0-F1
#
_cell.length_a   1.000
_cell.length_b   1.000
_cell.length_c   1.000
_cell.angle_alpha   90.00
_cell.angle_beta   90.00
_cell.angle_gamma   90.00
#
_symmetry.space_group_name_H-M   'P 1'
#
loop_
_entity.id
_entity.type
_entity.pdbx_description
1 polymer ?
#
loop_
_entity_poly.entity_id
_entity_poly.type
_entity_poly.pdbx_seq_one_letter_code
_entity_poly.pdbx_strand_id
1 'polypeptide(L)'
;MLLSDGRFVMAYCSTNLYWITRRAPFGKATLLDQDVEIDFQQQTTPNDVVTVIATQPLTGNETWNKIAPGEFALFHCGERQL
;
A
#
# COMPACT_ATOMS: atom_id res chain seq x y z
N MET A 1 5.27 12.44 -0.74
CA MET A 1 4.27 13.24 0.01
C MET A 1 2.93 12.52 -0.06
N LEU A 2 2.17 12.49 1.04
CA LEU A 2 0.82 11.97 1.09
C LEU A 2 -0.15 13.11 1.42
N LEU A 3 -1.24 13.22 0.66
CA LEU A 3 -2.31 14.20 0.88
C LEU A 3 -3.64 13.46 0.87
N SER A 4 -4.55 13.79 1.79
CA SER A 4 -5.85 13.14 1.88
C SER A 4 -6.93 14.11 2.34
N ASP A 5 -8.15 13.91 1.85
CA ASP A 5 -9.39 14.56 2.31
C ASP A 5 -10.25 13.64 3.19
N GLY A 6 -9.72 12.47 3.58
CA GLY A 6 -10.43 11.43 4.31
C GLY A 6 -11.20 10.41 3.44
N ARG A 7 -11.34 10.66 2.14
CA ARG A 7 -11.92 9.70 1.17
C ARG A 7 -10.90 9.24 0.15
N PHE A 8 -10.12 10.17 -0.37
CA PHE A 8 -9.06 9.95 -1.32
C PHE A 8 -7.70 10.09 -0.64
N VAL A 9 -6.71 9.37 -1.16
CA VAL A 9 -5.30 9.55 -0.80
C VAL A 9 -4.51 9.76 -2.09
N MET A 10 -3.89 10.93 -2.23
CA MET A 10 -2.93 11.21 -3.29
C MET A 10 -1.52 10.99 -2.77
N ALA A 11 -0.74 10.19 -3.50
CA ALA A 11 0.64 9.88 -3.19
C ALA A 11 1.56 10.41 -4.28
N TYR A 12 2.33 11.46 -3.98
CA TYR A 12 3.29 12.06 -4.91
C TYR A 12 4.71 11.61 -4.59
N CYS A 13 5.43 11.14 -5.60
CA CYS A 13 6.79 10.62 -5.47
C CYS A 13 7.83 11.68 -5.86
N SER A 14 8.68 12.06 -4.90
CA SER A 14 9.85 12.91 -5.19
C SER A 14 11.12 12.10 -5.45
N THR A 15 11.33 10.99 -4.72
CA THR A 15 12.54 10.16 -4.81
C THR A 15 12.20 8.68 -4.92
N ASN A 16 11.64 8.10 -3.86
CA ASN A 16 11.22 6.71 -3.82
C ASN A 16 9.88 6.61 -3.11
N LEU A 17 8.91 6.03 -3.82
CA LEU A 17 7.59 5.74 -3.28
C LEU A 17 7.06 4.50 -3.98
N TYR A 18 6.50 3.60 -3.20
CA TYR A 18 5.98 2.32 -3.64
C TYR A 18 4.60 2.10 -3.04
N TRP A 19 3.78 1.30 -3.71
CA TRP A 19 2.48 0.89 -3.22
C TRP A 19 2.17 -0.56 -3.54
N ILE A 20 1.30 -1.16 -2.75
CA ILE A 20 0.72 -2.49 -2.99
C ILE A 20 -0.74 -2.47 -2.56
N THR A 21 -1.61 -3.08 -3.37
CA THR A 21 -3.02 -3.29 -3.02
C THR A 21 -3.24 -4.74 -2.66
N ARG A 22 -3.74 -4.99 -1.45
CA ARG A 22 -4.12 -6.30 -0.94
C ARG A 22 -5.64 -6.41 -0.91
N ARG A 23 -6.15 -7.58 -1.27
CA ARG A 23 -7.59 -7.89 -1.25
C ARG A 23 -7.81 -9.06 -0.31
N ALA A 24 -8.90 -9.02 0.44
CA ALA A 24 -9.34 -10.17 1.21
C ALA A 24 -9.60 -11.40 0.30
N PRO A 25 -9.33 -12.62 0.77
CA PRO A 25 -8.72 -12.95 2.06
C PRO A 25 -7.22 -12.60 2.08
N PHE A 26 -6.78 -11.86 3.11
CA PHE A 26 -5.38 -11.45 3.22
C PHE A 26 -4.49 -12.67 3.51
N GLY A 27 -3.54 -12.92 2.63
CA GLY A 27 -2.46 -13.88 2.85
C GLY A 27 -1.45 -13.38 3.89
N LYS A 28 -0.47 -14.21 4.23
CA LYS A 28 0.63 -13.82 5.11
C LYS A 28 1.64 -12.95 4.35
N ALA A 29 1.96 -11.79 4.91
CA ALA A 29 2.97 -10.86 4.40
C ALA A 29 4.21 -10.92 5.31
N THR A 30 5.38 -11.21 4.74
CA THR A 30 6.63 -11.28 5.51
C THR A 30 7.37 -9.96 5.37
N LEU A 31 7.52 -9.23 6.48
CA LEU A 31 8.26 -7.96 6.49
C LEU A 31 9.75 -8.18 6.23
N LEU A 32 10.37 -7.24 5.51
CA LEU A 32 11.78 -7.27 5.14
C LEU A 32 12.70 -6.73 6.24
N ASP A 33 12.25 -5.72 7.00
CA ASP A 33 13.15 -4.94 7.86
C ASP A 33 13.18 -5.40 9.33
N GLN A 34 12.14 -6.08 9.84
CA GLN A 34 12.10 -6.56 11.22
C GLN A 34 11.19 -7.79 11.31
N ASP A 35 11.53 -8.75 12.18
CA ASP A 35 10.78 -9.97 12.55
C ASP A 35 9.41 -9.67 13.21
N VAL A 36 8.64 -8.74 12.64
CA VAL A 36 7.31 -8.35 13.08
C VAL A 36 6.34 -8.75 11.97
N GLU A 37 5.58 -9.82 12.19
CA GLU A 37 4.44 -10.13 11.34
C GLU A 37 3.30 -9.17 11.67
N ILE A 38 2.88 -8.34 10.71
CA ILE A 38 1.62 -7.62 10.84
C ILE A 38 0.52 -8.55 10.34
N ASP A 39 -0.28 -9.06 11.28
CA ASP A 39 -1.47 -9.83 10.96
C ASP A 39 -2.62 -8.90 10.55
N PHE A 40 -2.82 -8.75 9.24
CA PHE A 40 -3.92 -7.98 8.67
C PHE A 40 -5.29 -8.69 8.78
N GLN A 41 -5.35 -9.94 9.26
CA GLN A 41 -6.60 -10.70 9.33
C GLN A 41 -7.52 -10.27 10.47
N GLN A 42 -7.03 -9.64 11.54
CA GLN A 42 -7.86 -9.31 12.71
C GLN A 42 -8.71 -8.04 12.56
N GLN A 43 -8.56 -7.27 11.47
CA GLN A 43 -9.21 -5.96 11.30
C GLN A 43 -10.03 -5.84 10.01
N THR A 44 -10.31 -6.95 9.32
CA THR A 44 -10.84 -6.88 7.94
C THR A 44 -12.08 -7.72 7.70
N THR A 45 -12.95 -7.24 6.81
CA THR A 45 -14.09 -7.98 6.26
C THR A 45 -13.68 -8.78 5.01
N PRO A 46 -14.45 -9.80 4.59
CA PRO A 46 -14.12 -10.63 3.42
C PRO A 46 -14.00 -9.90 2.08
N ASN A 47 -14.41 -8.63 2.01
CA ASN A 47 -14.39 -7.82 0.79
C ASN A 47 -13.42 -6.63 0.88
N ASP A 48 -12.58 -6.58 1.91
CA ASP A 48 -11.72 -5.42 2.12
C ASP A 48 -10.61 -5.33 1.08
N VAL A 49 -10.40 -4.10 0.60
CA VAL A 49 -9.29 -3.72 -0.28
C VAL A 49 -8.45 -2.70 0.45
N VAL A 50 -7.18 -3.01 0.68
CA VAL A 50 -6.25 -2.17 1.43
C VAL A 50 -5.04 -1.88 0.57
N THR A 51 -4.77 -0.60 0.32
CA THR A 51 -3.52 -0.16 -0.29
C THR A 51 -2.55 0.35 0.76
N VAL A 52 -1.33 -0.19 0.74
CA VAL A 52 -0.21 0.27 1.57
C VAL A 52 0.73 1.09 0.69
N ILE A 53 1.20 2.23 1.21
CA ILE A 53 2.13 3.13 0.52
C ILE A 53 3.35 3.34 1.41
N ALA A 54 4.55 3.11 0.87
CA ALA A 54 5.80 3.15 1.62
C ALA A 54 6.96 3.70 0.78
N THR A 55 8.00 4.22 1.42
CA THR A 55 9.21 4.73 0.74
C THR A 55 10.10 3.63 0.18
N GLN A 56 9.91 2.38 0.62
CA GLN A 56 10.54 1.17 0.11
C GLN A 56 9.58 -0.03 0.24
N PRO A 57 9.74 -1.09 -0.57
CA PRO A 57 9.00 -2.34 -0.39
C PRO A 57 9.18 -2.86 1.04
N LEU A 58 8.08 -3.13 1.73
CA LEU A 58 8.14 -3.63 3.11
C LEU A 58 8.11 -5.15 3.18
N THR A 59 7.72 -5.83 2.11
CA THR A 59 7.60 -7.29 2.06
C THR A 59 8.38 -7.86 0.90
N GLY A 60 9.01 -9.03 1.11
CA GLY A 60 9.88 -9.67 0.12
C GLY A 60 9.15 -10.67 -0.77
N ASN A 61 7.98 -11.15 -0.34
CA ASN A 61 7.18 -12.16 -1.02
C ASN A 61 6.03 -11.57 -1.85
N GLU A 62 6.01 -10.25 -2.05
CA GLU A 62 4.97 -9.57 -2.81
C GLU A 62 5.56 -8.56 -3.80
N THR A 63 4.83 -8.29 -4.89
CA THR A 63 5.23 -7.30 -5.88
C THR A 63 4.73 -5.91 -5.50
N TRP A 64 5.67 -5.03 -5.14
CA TRP A 64 5.40 -3.62 -4.93
C TRP A 64 5.51 -2.83 -6.23
N ASN A 65 4.58 -1.92 -6.45
CA ASN A 65 4.57 -1.03 -7.60
C ASN A 65 5.30 0.25 -7.25
N LYS A 66 6.28 0.66 -8.06
CA LYS A 66 6.98 1.94 -7.89
C LYS A 66 6.18 3.08 -8.53
N ILE A 67 6.09 4.22 -7.85
CA ILE A 67 5.63 5.49 -8.43
C ILE A 67 6.89 6.20 -8.92
N ALA A 68 6.92 6.62 -10.19
CA ALA A 68 8.10 7.28 -10.73
C ALA A 68 8.30 8.67 -10.07
N PRO A 69 9.55 9.12 -9.87
CA PRO A 69 9.80 10.49 -9.42
C PRO A 69 9.13 11.52 -10.33
N GLY A 70 8.41 12.48 -9.74
CA GLY A 70 7.63 13.48 -10.46
C GLY A 70 6.18 13.07 -10.76
N GLU A 71 5.81 11.82 -10.50
CA GLU A 71 4.44 11.32 -10.68
C GLU A 71 3.67 11.22 -9.37
N PHE A 72 2.35 11.10 -9.50
CA PHE A 72 1.46 10.78 -8.40
C PHE A 72 0.56 9.60 -8.74
N ALA A 73 0.07 8.94 -7.70
CA ALA A 73 -1.04 7.98 -7.79
C ALA A 73 -2.18 8.45 -6.87
N LEU A 74 -3.42 8.29 -7.32
CA LEU A 74 -4.61 8.61 -6.53
C LEU A 74 -5.32 7.32 -6.14
N PHE A 75 -5.67 7.19 -4.86
CA PHE A 75 -6.35 6.02 -4.31
C PHE A 75 -7.69 6.40 -3.70
N HIS A 76 -8.68 5.53 -3.85
CA HIS A 76 -10.01 5.65 -3.26
C HIS A 76 -10.52 4.26 -2.87
N CYS A 77 -10.96 4.10 -1.62
CA CYS A 77 -11.43 2.80 -1.10
C CYS A 77 -10.45 1.63 -1.37
N GLY A 78 -9.14 1.90 -1.23
CA GLY A 78 -8.08 0.91 -1.48
C GLY A 78 -7.72 0.69 -2.94
N GLU A 79 -8.41 1.30 -3.91
CA GLU A 79 -8.17 1.12 -5.35
C GLU A 79 -7.44 2.29 -5.97
N ARG A 80 -6.48 2.02 -6.87
CA ARG A 80 -5.84 3.05 -7.68
C ARG A 80 -6.80 3.56 -8.75
N GLN A 81 -6.97 4.88 -8.82
CA GLN A 81 -7.83 5.57 -9.79
C GLN A 81 -7.04 6.11 -10.98
N LEU A 82 -5.80 6.58 -10.73
CA LEU A 82 -4.87 7.19 -11.69
C LEU A 82 -3.44 6.79 -11.33
#